data_AF-A0A963IZP4-F1
#
_entry.id   AF-A0A963IZP4-F1
#
_cell.length_a   1.000
_cell.length_b   1.000
_cell.length_c   1.000
_cell.angle_alpha   90.00
_cell.angle_beta   90.00
_cell.angle_gamma   90.00
#
_symmetry.space_group_name_H-M   'P 1'
#
loop_
_entity.id
_entity.type
_entity.pdbx_description
1 polymer ?
#
loop_
_entity_poly.entity_id
_entity_poly.type
_entity_poly.pdbx_seq_one_letter_code
_entity_poly.pdbx_strand_id
1 'polypeptide(L)'
;MHRRSFQIAAVAAALCCAATGASHAQQTLRLTAAGGHPPVFLWVKLIDEFFIPEVDKRLADAGGKTKIDWTRAWGGTLIKIGSESKGIADGVADIGFVGTLFEAPRFPLQNVSYFAPFGSEDIGTVTKVVAQLQHDVPAMGQAWTRNGLVYLGGAALDSYHLWTNFPVKSIDDLKGKKITAPGPSANWVQGTGAVAVAGNLNTYYE
;
A
#
# COMPACT_ATOMS: atom_id res chain seq x y z
N MET A 1 -35.46 60.17 27.81
CA MET A 1 -34.33 59.24 28.06
C MET A 1 -34.40 57.91 27.28
N HIS A 2 -35.41 57.68 26.41
CA HIS A 2 -35.62 56.38 25.74
C HIS A 2 -34.92 56.16 24.37
N ARG A 3 -34.37 57.21 23.75
CA ARG A 3 -33.71 57.12 22.42
C ARG A 3 -32.30 56.52 22.47
N ARG A 4 -31.57 56.72 23.57
CA ARG A 4 -30.21 56.15 23.75
C ARG A 4 -30.23 54.65 24.03
N SER A 5 -31.25 54.16 24.73
CA SER A 5 -31.43 52.74 25.04
C SER A 5 -31.71 51.88 23.79
N PHE A 6 -32.43 52.44 22.81
CA PHE A 6 -32.73 51.75 21.55
C PHE A 6 -31.53 51.64 20.61
N GLN A 7 -30.62 52.63 20.62
CA GLN A 7 -29.42 52.60 19.79
C GLN A 7 -28.36 51.62 20.31
N ILE A 8 -28.29 51.41 21.63
CA ILE A 8 -27.36 50.44 22.23
C ILE A 8 -27.83 48.99 21.96
N ALA A 9 -29.13 48.74 21.96
CA ALA A 9 -29.68 47.41 21.66
C ALA A 9 -29.45 47.00 20.19
N ALA A 10 -29.53 47.94 19.24
CA ALA A 10 -29.31 47.66 17.81
C ALA A 10 -27.84 47.34 17.47
N VAL A 11 -26.88 47.96 18.16
CA VAL A 11 -25.44 47.68 17.96
C VAL A 11 -25.04 46.33 18.57
N ALA A 12 -25.64 45.93 19.70
CA ALA A 12 -25.39 44.63 20.32
C ALA A 12 -25.92 43.46 19.46
N ALA A 13 -27.05 43.62 18.78
CA ALA A 13 -27.59 42.59 17.88
C ALA A 13 -26.73 42.40 16.61
N ALA A 14 -26.16 43.48 16.07
CA ALA A 14 -25.27 43.42 14.90
C ALA A 14 -23.90 42.76 15.23
N LEU A 15 -23.40 42.93 16.45
CA LEU A 15 -22.17 42.28 16.92
C LEU A 15 -22.34 40.77 17.16
N CYS A 16 -23.53 40.30 17.56
CA CYS A 16 -23.81 38.88 17.71
C CYS A 16 -23.93 38.13 16.36
N CYS A 17 -24.35 38.80 15.29
CA CYS A 17 -24.40 38.20 13.95
C CYS A 17 -23.05 38.22 13.20
N ALA A 18 -22.10 39.05 13.62
CA ALA A 18 -20.76 39.08 13.02
C ALA A 18 -19.79 38.03 13.63
N ALA A 19 -20.15 37.42 14.77
CA ALA A 19 -19.32 36.44 15.46
C ALA A 19 -19.58 34.98 15.03
N THR A 20 -20.59 34.72 14.18
CA THR A 20 -20.74 33.44 13.49
C THR A 20 -19.78 33.38 12.31
N GLY A 21 -18.47 33.48 12.56
CA GLY A 21 -17.51 32.91 11.63
C GLY A 21 -17.92 31.46 11.44
N ALA A 22 -18.09 31.02 10.19
CA ALA A 22 -18.49 29.66 9.89
C ALA A 22 -17.57 28.69 10.64
N SER A 23 -18.07 28.12 11.74
CA SER A 23 -17.47 26.95 12.36
C SER A 23 -17.64 25.84 11.33
N HIS A 24 -16.66 25.70 10.45
CA HIS A 24 -16.56 24.51 9.62
C HIS A 24 -16.22 23.36 10.57
N ALA A 25 -17.25 22.62 10.96
CA ALA A 25 -17.09 21.43 11.78
C ALA A 25 -16.04 20.52 11.11
N GLN A 26 -14.95 20.26 11.81
CA GLN A 26 -13.89 19.38 11.35
C GLN A 26 -14.45 17.97 11.23
N GLN A 27 -14.56 17.45 10.00
CA GLN A 27 -15.03 16.10 9.75
C GLN A 27 -13.92 15.11 10.13
N THR A 28 -14.19 14.19 11.05
CA THR A 28 -13.27 13.11 11.38
C THR A 28 -13.71 11.84 10.69
N LEU A 29 -12.90 11.32 9.78
CA LEU A 29 -13.05 10.01 9.15
C LEU A 29 -12.34 8.98 10.00
N ARG A 30 -12.94 7.80 10.22
CA ARG A 30 -12.26 6.67 10.87
C ARG A 30 -11.86 5.70 9.77
N LEU A 31 -10.57 5.52 9.54
CA LEU A 31 -10.06 4.61 8.52
C LEU A 31 -9.16 3.56 9.15
N THR A 32 -9.24 2.34 8.63
CA THR A 32 -8.40 1.21 9.02
C THR A 32 -7.38 0.92 7.94
N ALA A 33 -6.10 0.99 8.30
CA ALA A 33 -4.98 0.58 7.50
C ALA A 33 -4.52 -0.82 7.93
N ALA A 34 -4.47 -1.77 7.01
CA ALA A 34 -4.14 -3.17 7.33
C ALA A 34 -3.22 -3.85 6.31
N GLY A 35 -2.51 -4.88 6.77
CA GLY A 35 -1.61 -5.66 5.91
C GLY A 35 -1.17 -6.97 6.54
N GLY A 36 -0.93 -7.97 5.69
CA GLY A 36 -0.53 -9.31 6.12
C GLY A 36 0.88 -9.38 6.71
N HIS A 37 1.77 -8.46 6.33
CA HIS A 37 3.16 -8.43 6.80
C HIS A 37 3.34 -7.54 8.03
N PRO A 38 4.32 -7.85 8.92
CA PRO A 38 4.62 -7.03 10.08
C PRO A 38 5.29 -5.68 9.73
N PRO A 39 5.32 -4.70 10.67
CA PRO A 39 5.84 -3.35 10.43
C PRO A 39 7.31 -3.25 10.01
N VAL A 40 8.11 -4.31 10.16
CA VAL A 40 9.51 -4.30 9.74
C VAL A 40 9.67 -4.27 8.21
N PHE A 41 8.67 -4.75 7.46
CA PHE A 41 8.73 -4.79 6.00
C PHE A 41 8.58 -3.41 5.36
N LEU A 42 9.42 -3.14 4.35
CA LEU A 42 9.56 -1.80 3.75
C LEU A 42 8.26 -1.24 3.18
N TRP A 43 7.39 -2.07 2.59
CA TRP A 43 6.09 -1.62 2.09
C TRP A 43 5.09 -1.28 3.19
N VAL A 44 5.19 -1.94 4.36
CA VAL A 44 4.38 -1.57 5.53
C VAL A 44 4.89 -0.25 6.10
N LYS A 45 6.22 -0.09 6.24
CA LYS A 45 6.83 1.18 6.65
C LYS A 45 6.47 2.33 5.71
N LEU A 46 6.46 2.10 4.40
CA LEU A 46 6.05 3.11 3.43
C LEU A 46 4.62 3.62 3.70
N ILE A 47 3.69 2.72 4.06
CA ILE A 47 2.33 3.14 4.39
C ILE A 47 2.30 3.85 5.75
N ASP A 48 2.92 3.24 6.75
CA ASP A 48 2.78 3.64 8.16
C ASP A 48 3.57 4.90 8.52
N GLU A 49 4.81 4.99 8.03
CA GLU A 49 5.77 6.03 8.37
C GLU A 49 5.82 7.17 7.33
N PHE A 50 5.30 6.96 6.11
CA PHE A 50 5.30 7.98 5.06
C PHE A 50 3.91 8.34 4.56
N PHE A 51 3.15 7.39 3.99
CA PHE A 51 1.86 7.70 3.36
C PHE A 51 0.86 8.29 4.36
N ILE A 52 0.62 7.63 5.49
CA ILE A 52 -0.33 8.10 6.51
C ILE A 52 0.08 9.49 7.04
N PRO A 53 1.33 9.72 7.50
CA PRO A 53 1.77 11.04 7.93
C PRO A 53 1.65 12.13 6.85
N GLU A 54 1.95 11.81 5.59
CA GLU A 54 1.85 12.77 4.49
C GLU A 54 0.39 13.11 4.15
N VAL A 55 -0.54 12.14 4.26
CA VAL A 55 -1.98 12.41 4.13
C VAL A 55 -2.43 13.37 5.24
N ASP A 56 -2.08 13.08 6.50
CA ASP A 56 -2.47 13.92 7.64
C ASP A 56 -1.91 15.35 7.50
N LYS A 57 -0.64 15.47 7.08
CA LYS A 57 0.00 16.76 6.80
C LYS A 57 -0.73 17.53 5.71
N ARG A 58 -1.03 16.90 4.57
CA ARG A 58 -1.72 17.56 3.45
C ARG A 58 -3.14 17.98 3.81
N LEU A 59 -3.84 17.21 4.63
CA LEU A 59 -5.16 17.58 5.13
C LEU A 59 -5.11 18.80 6.07
N ALA A 60 -4.07 18.88 6.92
CA ALA A 60 -3.82 20.05 7.74
C ALA A 60 -3.49 21.29 6.88
N ASP A 61 -2.57 21.16 5.93
CA ASP A 61 -2.17 22.22 5.01
C ASP A 61 -3.36 22.72 4.14
N ALA A 62 -4.30 21.83 3.82
CA ALA A 62 -5.55 22.15 3.12
C ALA A 62 -6.63 22.81 4.01
N GLY A 63 -6.25 23.30 5.21
CA GLY A 63 -7.11 24.03 6.13
C GLY A 63 -7.79 23.17 7.18
N GLY A 64 -7.38 21.91 7.34
CA GLY A 64 -7.77 21.06 8.48
C GLY A 64 -9.26 20.72 8.59
N LYS A 65 -10.03 20.89 7.51
CA LYS A 65 -11.48 20.60 7.50
C LYS A 65 -11.78 19.11 7.66
N THR A 66 -10.85 18.25 7.27
CA THR A 66 -10.94 16.81 7.41
C THR A 66 -9.75 16.30 8.22
N LYS A 67 -10.02 15.40 9.16
CA LYS A 67 -9.00 14.64 9.89
C LYS A 67 -9.31 13.15 9.74
N ILE A 68 -8.26 12.34 9.73
CA ILE A 68 -8.41 10.89 9.74
C ILE A 68 -7.96 10.36 11.11
N ASP A 69 -8.79 9.52 11.71
CA ASP A 69 -8.46 8.70 12.86
C ASP A 69 -8.09 7.30 12.36
N TRP A 70 -6.78 7.02 12.33
CA TRP A 70 -6.22 5.81 11.72
C TRP A 70 -6.15 4.66 12.74
N THR A 71 -6.87 3.58 12.45
CA THR A 71 -6.60 2.27 13.06
C THR A 71 -5.55 1.54 12.21
N ARG A 72 -4.51 0.99 12.84
CA ARG A 72 -3.40 0.31 12.15
C ARG A 72 -3.35 -1.16 12.56
N ALA A 73 -3.50 -2.06 11.60
CA ALA A 73 -3.58 -3.50 11.81
C ALA A 73 -2.59 -4.24 10.90
N TRP A 74 -1.34 -4.30 11.35
CA TRP A 74 -0.23 -4.94 10.65
C TRP A 74 0.00 -6.38 11.12
N GLY A 75 0.85 -7.12 10.41
CA GLY A 75 1.28 -8.47 10.80
C GLY A 75 0.20 -9.54 10.68
N GLY A 76 -0.80 -9.32 9.84
CA GLY A 76 -1.85 -10.30 9.61
C GLY A 76 -2.83 -10.47 10.78
N THR A 77 -2.90 -9.48 11.68
CA THR A 77 -3.85 -9.47 12.80
C THR A 77 -5.29 -9.31 12.34
N LEU A 78 -5.52 -8.51 11.29
CA LEU A 78 -6.83 -8.27 10.69
C LEU A 78 -7.00 -8.95 9.32
N ILE A 79 -6.00 -8.85 8.45
CA ILE A 79 -6.04 -9.37 7.07
C ILE A 79 -4.78 -10.21 6.80
N LYS A 80 -4.94 -11.47 6.37
CA LYS A 80 -3.82 -12.38 6.07
C LYS A 80 -3.21 -12.14 4.68
N ILE A 81 -1.95 -12.56 4.51
CA ILE A 81 -1.24 -12.55 3.22
C ILE A 81 -1.99 -13.39 2.18
N GLY A 82 -2.18 -12.85 0.98
CA GLY A 82 -2.94 -13.46 -0.12
C GLY A 82 -4.45 -13.19 -0.04
N SER A 83 -4.90 -12.40 0.94
CA SER A 83 -6.30 -12.01 1.12
C SER A 83 -6.50 -10.51 1.26
N GLU A 84 -5.45 -9.72 1.03
CA GLU A 84 -5.48 -8.27 1.18
C GLU A 84 -6.47 -7.60 0.25
N SER A 85 -6.46 -7.95 -1.05
CA SER A 85 -7.36 -7.34 -2.02
C SER A 85 -8.83 -7.55 -1.67
N LYS A 86 -9.18 -8.78 -1.27
CA LYS A 86 -10.54 -9.14 -0.87
C LYS A 86 -10.93 -8.46 0.44
N GLY A 87 -10.06 -8.48 1.45
CA GLY A 87 -10.35 -7.88 2.75
C GLY A 87 -10.62 -6.38 2.63
N ILE A 88 -9.88 -5.68 1.77
CA ILE A 88 -10.12 -4.26 1.51
C ILE A 88 -11.42 -4.06 0.72
N ALA A 89 -11.65 -4.84 -0.34
CA ALA A 89 -12.86 -4.74 -1.15
C ALA A 89 -14.15 -5.02 -0.36
N ASP A 90 -14.09 -5.94 0.60
CA ASP A 90 -15.21 -6.27 1.50
C ASP A 90 -15.39 -5.25 2.64
N GLY A 91 -14.52 -4.25 2.76
CA GLY A 91 -14.59 -3.21 3.79
C GLY A 91 -14.07 -3.62 5.18
N VAL A 92 -13.28 -4.70 5.26
CA VAL A 92 -12.60 -5.10 6.52
C VAL A 92 -11.51 -4.09 6.89
N ALA A 93 -10.83 -3.53 5.89
CA ALA A 93 -9.93 -2.40 6.02
C ALA A 93 -10.16 -1.41 4.87
N ASP A 94 -9.84 -0.14 5.07
CA ASP A 94 -10.03 0.92 4.08
C ASP A 94 -8.80 1.10 3.18
N ILE A 95 -7.61 0.82 3.72
CA ILE A 95 -6.34 0.93 2.99
C ILE A 95 -5.40 -0.21 3.38
N GLY A 96 -4.53 -0.61 2.46
CA GLY A 96 -3.49 -1.58 2.76
C GLY A 96 -2.52 -1.78 1.61
N PHE A 97 -1.51 -2.58 1.87
CA PHE A 97 -0.60 -3.05 0.83
C PHE A 97 -1.09 -4.40 0.30
N VAL A 98 -1.51 -4.44 -0.96
CA VAL A 98 -1.86 -5.69 -1.64
C VAL A 98 -0.58 -6.28 -2.24
N GLY A 99 -0.09 -7.36 -1.62
CA GLY A 99 1.03 -8.14 -2.17
C GLY A 99 0.59 -8.92 -3.41
N THR A 100 0.61 -8.29 -4.59
CA THR A 100 0.14 -8.90 -5.86
C THR A 100 0.89 -10.18 -6.23
N LEU A 101 2.10 -10.38 -5.70
CA LEU A 101 2.85 -11.64 -5.79
C LEU A 101 2.11 -12.83 -5.16
N PHE A 102 1.42 -12.61 -4.04
CA PHE A 102 0.65 -13.61 -3.30
C PHE A 102 -0.79 -13.74 -3.81
N GLU A 103 -1.22 -12.82 -4.67
CA GLU A 103 -2.54 -12.80 -5.31
C GLU A 103 -2.42 -12.87 -6.85
N ALA A 104 -1.39 -13.54 -7.35
CA ALA A 104 -1.06 -13.60 -8.77
C ALA A 104 -2.23 -14.02 -9.69
N PRO A 105 -3.13 -14.95 -9.32
CA PRO A 105 -4.30 -15.27 -10.14
C PRO A 105 -5.25 -14.09 -10.36
N ARG A 106 -5.34 -13.15 -9.41
CA ARG A 106 -6.16 -11.93 -9.53
C ARG A 106 -5.42 -10.78 -10.20
N PHE A 107 -4.11 -10.71 -10.01
CA PHE A 107 -3.25 -9.62 -10.48
C PHE A 107 -2.09 -10.11 -11.36
N PRO A 108 -2.33 -10.88 -12.43
CA PRO A 108 -1.23 -11.49 -13.19
C PRO A 108 -0.31 -10.45 -13.85
N LEU A 109 -0.90 -9.40 -14.43
CA LEU A 109 -0.14 -8.33 -15.09
C LEU A 109 0.67 -7.46 -14.12
N GLN A 110 0.30 -7.44 -12.84
CA GLN A 110 1.06 -6.73 -11.80
C GLN A 110 2.40 -7.42 -11.50
N ASN A 111 2.58 -8.66 -11.96
CA ASN A 111 3.77 -9.46 -11.72
C ASN A 111 4.71 -9.48 -12.94
N VAL A 112 4.58 -8.56 -13.90
CA VAL A 112 5.36 -8.57 -15.16
C VAL A 112 6.87 -8.65 -14.96
N SER A 113 7.42 -7.98 -13.93
CA SER A 113 8.85 -8.05 -13.59
C SER A 113 9.31 -9.45 -13.16
N TYR A 114 8.39 -10.30 -12.69
CA TYR A 114 8.67 -11.71 -12.39
C TYR A 114 8.65 -12.60 -13.61
N PHE A 115 8.00 -12.20 -14.70
CA PHE A 115 7.98 -12.97 -15.97
C PHE A 115 9.06 -12.49 -16.95
N ALA A 116 9.62 -11.31 -16.74
CA ALA A 116 10.75 -10.77 -17.47
C ALA A 116 11.92 -10.46 -16.51
N PRO A 117 12.63 -11.48 -15.99
CA PRO A 117 13.79 -11.28 -15.13
C PRO A 117 14.95 -10.63 -15.92
N PHE A 118 16.00 -10.21 -15.21
CA PHE A 118 17.18 -9.53 -15.77
C PHE A 118 16.88 -8.16 -16.41
N GLY A 119 15.89 -7.45 -15.85
CA GLY A 119 15.61 -6.06 -16.17
C GLY A 119 16.56 -5.08 -15.49
N SER A 120 16.03 -3.94 -15.04
CA SER A 120 16.80 -2.93 -14.32
C SER A 120 16.98 -3.28 -12.83
N GLU A 121 18.17 -3.05 -12.29
CA GLU A 121 18.45 -3.08 -10.85
C GLU A 121 18.09 -1.75 -10.15
N ASP A 122 17.94 -0.67 -10.92
CA ASP A 122 17.52 0.64 -10.39
C ASP A 122 16.02 0.66 -10.05
N ILE A 123 15.71 0.78 -8.75
CA ILE A 123 14.35 0.81 -8.20
C ILE A 123 13.55 2.00 -8.78
N GLY A 124 14.20 3.14 -9.00
CA GLY A 124 13.56 4.33 -9.55
C GLY A 124 13.04 4.10 -10.97
N THR A 125 13.84 3.44 -11.81
CA THR A 125 13.49 3.06 -13.18
C THR A 125 12.37 2.03 -13.18
N VAL A 126 12.47 0.97 -12.37
CA VAL A 126 11.42 -0.06 -12.28
C VAL A 126 10.09 0.56 -11.85
N THR A 127 10.11 1.42 -10.83
CA THR A 127 8.90 2.09 -10.32
C THR A 127 8.26 2.97 -11.40
N LYS A 128 9.05 3.77 -12.13
CA LYS A 128 8.55 4.62 -13.23
C LYS A 128 7.94 3.79 -14.36
N VAL A 129 8.61 2.72 -14.78
CA VAL A 129 8.11 1.84 -15.84
C VAL A 129 6.81 1.17 -15.42
N VAL A 130 6.73 0.60 -14.22
CA VAL A 130 5.50 -0.04 -13.73
C VAL A 130 4.39 0.99 -13.58
N ALA A 131 4.66 2.19 -13.06
CA ALA A 131 3.67 3.27 -12.98
C ALA A 131 3.15 3.67 -14.37
N GLN A 132 4.02 3.75 -15.37
CA GLN A 132 3.63 4.00 -16.75
C GLN A 132 2.77 2.86 -17.32
N LEU A 133 3.14 1.60 -17.05
CA LEU A 133 2.36 0.45 -17.49
C LEU A 133 0.95 0.39 -16.86
N GLN A 134 0.78 0.83 -15.61
CA GLN A 134 -0.55 0.96 -15.00
C GLN A 134 -1.48 1.86 -15.81
N HIS A 135 -0.92 2.91 -16.44
CA HIS A 135 -1.64 3.87 -17.26
C HIS A 135 -1.81 3.38 -18.70
N ASP A 136 -0.72 2.95 -19.35
CA ASP A 136 -0.67 2.64 -20.78
C ASP A 136 -1.24 1.27 -21.13
N VAL A 137 -1.32 0.36 -20.15
CA VAL A 137 -1.93 -0.96 -20.32
C VAL A 137 -3.24 -1.00 -19.52
N PRO A 138 -4.40 -0.69 -20.14
CA PRO A 138 -5.66 -0.56 -19.42
C PRO A 138 -6.03 -1.80 -18.59
N ALA A 139 -5.68 -2.99 -19.06
CA ALA A 139 -5.95 -4.23 -18.34
C ALA A 139 -5.25 -4.31 -16.98
N MET A 140 -4.07 -3.68 -16.85
CA MET A 140 -3.26 -3.62 -15.63
C MET A 140 -3.90 -2.68 -14.60
N GLY A 141 -4.22 -1.44 -14.99
CA GLY A 141 -4.92 -0.49 -14.13
C GLY A 141 -6.33 -0.95 -13.74
N GLN A 142 -7.11 -1.46 -14.69
CA GLN A 142 -8.47 -1.97 -14.42
C GLN A 142 -8.50 -3.24 -13.56
N ALA A 143 -7.36 -3.93 -13.37
CA ALA A 143 -7.32 -5.08 -12.45
C ALA A 143 -7.68 -4.66 -11.02
N TRP A 144 -7.31 -3.44 -10.60
CA TRP A 144 -7.65 -2.91 -9.29
C TRP A 144 -9.15 -2.65 -9.16
N THR A 145 -9.74 -1.90 -10.10
CA THR A 145 -11.17 -1.57 -10.05
C THR A 145 -12.08 -2.78 -10.22
N ARG A 146 -11.70 -3.76 -11.05
CA ARG A 146 -12.41 -5.05 -11.17
C ARG A 146 -12.42 -5.85 -9.87
N ASN A 147 -11.45 -5.64 -8.99
CA ASN A 147 -11.40 -6.25 -7.66
C ASN A 147 -11.93 -5.32 -6.56
N GLY A 148 -12.66 -4.24 -6.92
CA GLY A 148 -13.27 -3.33 -5.94
C GLY A 148 -12.28 -2.37 -5.26
N LEU A 149 -11.13 -2.12 -5.87
CA LEU A 149 -10.04 -1.33 -5.28
C LEU A 149 -9.72 -0.08 -6.08
N VAL A 150 -9.25 0.94 -5.38
CA VAL A 150 -8.61 2.12 -5.95
C VAL A 150 -7.11 1.98 -5.79
N TYR A 151 -6.37 2.02 -6.90
CA TYR A 151 -4.91 1.98 -6.87
C TYR A 151 -4.34 3.36 -6.50
N LEU A 152 -3.59 3.41 -5.40
CA LEU A 152 -2.97 4.66 -4.91
C LEU A 152 -1.50 4.79 -5.31
N GLY A 153 -0.84 3.67 -5.64
CA GLY A 153 0.59 3.61 -5.91
C GLY A 153 1.16 2.24 -5.60
N GLY A 154 2.44 2.05 -5.91
CA GLY A 154 3.15 0.79 -5.71
C GLY A 154 4.50 1.00 -5.03
N ALA A 155 5.06 -0.09 -4.53
CA ALA A 155 6.44 -0.16 -4.05
C ALA A 155 7.22 -1.11 -4.95
N ALA A 156 8.50 -0.81 -5.14
CA ALA A 156 9.46 -1.71 -5.75
C ALA A 156 10.50 -2.12 -4.70
N LEU A 157 11.00 -3.35 -4.85
CA LEU A 157 12.12 -3.89 -4.09
C LEU A 157 13.35 -3.90 -4.99
N ASP A 158 14.52 -4.05 -4.37
CA ASP A 158 15.77 -4.28 -5.08
C ASP A 158 15.81 -5.67 -5.76
N SER A 159 16.94 -5.96 -6.38
CA SER A 159 17.19 -7.22 -7.09
C SER A 159 16.95 -8.46 -6.20
N TYR A 160 16.45 -9.54 -6.79
CA TYR A 160 16.41 -10.85 -6.15
C TYR A 160 17.76 -11.54 -6.22
N HIS A 161 18.19 -12.14 -5.11
CA HIS A 161 19.49 -12.81 -4.98
C HIS A 161 19.27 -14.28 -4.59
N LEU A 162 20.20 -15.14 -5.01
CA LEU A 162 20.26 -16.52 -4.54
C LEU A 162 21.08 -16.59 -3.25
N TRP A 163 20.44 -17.02 -2.16
CA TRP A 163 21.08 -17.22 -0.87
C TRP A 163 21.11 -18.71 -0.55
N THR A 164 22.30 -19.26 -0.33
CA THR A 164 22.51 -20.70 -0.10
C THR A 164 23.45 -20.93 1.08
N ASN A 165 23.26 -22.06 1.77
CA ASN A 165 24.22 -22.57 2.76
C ASN A 165 25.29 -23.50 2.14
N PHE A 166 25.35 -23.55 0.80
CA PHE A 166 26.35 -24.27 0.02
C PHE A 166 26.90 -23.36 -1.08
N PRO A 167 28.15 -23.55 -1.52
CA PRO A 167 28.71 -22.77 -2.62
C PRO A 167 27.97 -23.01 -3.94
N VAL A 168 27.72 -21.94 -4.68
CA VAL A 168 27.19 -21.99 -6.05
C VAL A 168 28.18 -21.30 -6.98
N LYS A 169 28.77 -22.05 -7.92
CA LYS A 169 29.71 -21.53 -8.92
C LYS A 169 29.17 -21.68 -10.34
N SER A 170 28.20 -22.57 -10.52
CA SER A 170 27.54 -22.86 -11.79
C SER A 170 26.09 -23.27 -11.55
N ILE A 171 25.28 -23.27 -12.61
CA ILE A 171 23.88 -23.74 -12.53
C ILE A 171 23.81 -25.23 -12.13
N ASP A 172 24.79 -26.04 -12.52
CA ASP A 172 24.83 -27.48 -12.20
C ASP A 172 24.87 -27.75 -10.68
N ASP A 173 25.41 -26.81 -9.88
CA ASP A 173 25.45 -26.91 -8.43
C ASP A 173 24.05 -26.87 -7.78
N LEU A 174 23.03 -26.41 -8.53
CA LEU A 174 21.63 -26.36 -8.10
C LEU A 174 20.91 -27.70 -8.26
N LYS A 175 21.49 -28.67 -8.98
CA LYS A 175 20.82 -29.93 -9.29
C LYS A 175 20.41 -30.70 -8.02
N GLY A 176 19.11 -30.98 -7.90
CA GLY A 176 18.53 -31.68 -6.76
C GLY A 176 18.43 -30.85 -5.47
N LYS A 177 18.86 -29.58 -5.48
CA LYS A 177 18.73 -28.68 -4.33
C LYS A 177 17.30 -28.18 -4.22
N LYS A 178 16.81 -27.98 -2.99
CA LYS A 178 15.55 -27.29 -2.72
C LYS A 178 15.82 -25.81 -2.57
N ILE A 179 15.20 -24.97 -3.40
CA ILE A 179 15.33 -23.51 -3.35
C ILE A 179 13.97 -22.93 -3.02
N THR A 180 13.88 -22.21 -1.91
CA THR A 180 12.65 -21.51 -1.53
C THR A 180 12.50 -20.23 -2.36
N ALA A 181 11.32 -20.02 -2.94
CA ALA A 181 11.04 -18.85 -3.78
C ALA A 181 9.58 -18.39 -3.59
N PRO A 182 9.31 -17.08 -3.51
CA PRO A 182 7.97 -16.58 -3.29
C PRO A 182 7.20 -16.38 -4.59
N GLY A 183 5.98 -16.91 -4.65
CA GLY A 183 5.04 -16.71 -5.76
C GLY A 183 5.65 -16.97 -7.15
N PRO A 184 5.37 -16.11 -8.16
CA PRO A 184 5.92 -16.19 -9.51
C PRO A 184 7.43 -16.41 -9.66
N SER A 185 8.26 -15.96 -8.71
CA SER A 185 9.73 -16.18 -8.79
C SER A 185 10.13 -17.65 -8.70
N ALA A 186 9.27 -18.53 -8.17
CA ALA A 186 9.50 -19.97 -8.19
C ALA A 186 9.65 -20.54 -9.61
N ASN A 187 9.09 -19.86 -10.62
CA ASN A 187 9.27 -20.23 -12.01
C ASN A 187 10.72 -20.06 -12.49
N TRP A 188 11.52 -19.19 -11.87
CA TRP A 188 12.93 -18.99 -12.24
C TRP A 188 13.81 -20.20 -11.89
N VAL A 189 13.36 -21.04 -10.96
CA VAL A 189 14.06 -22.27 -10.57
C VAL A 189 13.85 -23.37 -11.61
N GLN A 190 12.80 -23.29 -12.43
CA GLN A 190 12.53 -24.29 -13.46
C GLN A 190 13.68 -24.36 -14.47
N GLY A 191 14.02 -25.58 -14.91
CA GLY A 191 15.11 -25.81 -15.86
C GLY A 191 16.52 -25.75 -15.26
N THR A 192 16.69 -25.32 -14.00
CA THR A 192 18.00 -25.28 -13.32
C THR A 192 18.42 -26.64 -12.73
N GLY A 193 17.50 -27.61 -12.68
CA GLY A 193 17.70 -28.88 -11.99
C GLY A 193 17.42 -28.84 -10.48
N ALA A 194 17.19 -27.66 -9.90
CA ALA A 194 16.67 -27.52 -8.54
C ALA A 194 15.15 -27.77 -8.45
N VAL A 195 14.67 -27.96 -7.22
CA VAL A 195 13.26 -28.07 -6.86
C VAL A 195 12.82 -26.77 -6.19
N ALA A 196 11.87 -26.07 -6.80
CA ALA A 196 11.28 -24.89 -6.19
C ALA A 196 10.39 -25.28 -5.01
N VAL A 197 10.55 -24.59 -3.87
CA VAL A 197 9.68 -24.71 -2.71
C VAL A 197 8.97 -23.38 -2.52
N ALA A 198 7.64 -23.39 -2.51
CA ALA A 198 6.86 -22.19 -2.25
C ALA A 198 7.11 -21.71 -0.81
N GLY A 199 7.39 -20.43 -0.63
CA GLY A 199 7.56 -19.81 0.69
C GLY A 199 7.31 -18.31 0.65
N ASN A 200 7.49 -17.65 1.80
CA ASN A 200 7.48 -16.19 1.91
C ASN A 200 8.55 -15.74 2.91
N LEU A 201 8.83 -14.44 2.98
CA LEU A 201 9.91 -13.91 3.81
C LEU A 201 9.75 -14.23 5.31
N ASN A 202 8.54 -14.50 5.80
CA ASN A 202 8.33 -14.89 7.20
C ASN A 202 8.80 -16.31 7.48
N THR A 203 8.79 -17.20 6.47
CA THR A 203 9.16 -18.61 6.62
C THR A 203 10.64 -18.89 6.34
N TYR A 204 11.45 -17.85 6.07
CA TYR A 204 12.87 -18.03 5.70
C TYR A 204 13.78 -18.28 6.89
N TYR A 205 13.30 -17.97 8.09
CA TYR A 205 14.05 -18.08 9.35
C TYR A 205 13.50 -19.17 10.28
N GLU A 206 12.54 -19.98 9.80
CA GLU A 206 12.01 -21.17 10.47
C GLU A 206 12.89 -22.40 10.18
#